data_AF-A0A957QVL8-F1
#
_entry.id   AF-A0A957QVL8-F1
#
_cell.length_a   1.000
_cell.length_b   1.000
_cell.length_c   1.000
_cell.angle_alpha   90.00
_cell.angle_beta   90.00
_cell.angle_gamma   90.00
#
_symmetry.space_group_name_H-M   'P 1'
#
loop_
_entity.id
_entity.type
_entity.pdbx_description
1 polymer ?
#
loop_
_entity_poly.entity_id
_entity_poly.type
_entity_poly.pdbx_seq_one_letter_code
_entity_poly.pdbx_strand_id
1 'polypeptide(L)'
;VVLATIDLGNAILVFAGLSFLGLGPDPTTPEWGRMVSDGIQYFDQWWIAAFAGLAIFTVVMAFNFIGDGIRDALDPRLRKNL
;
A
#
# COMPACT_ATOMS: atom_id res chain seq x y z
N VAL A 1 -14.02 11.11 -8.39
CA VAL A 1 -14.22 10.21 -7.21
C VAL A 1 -13.70 8.80 -7.48
N VAL A 2 -14.03 8.15 -8.62
CA VAL A 2 -13.42 6.85 -9.01
C VAL A 2 -11.88 6.91 -9.16
N LEU A 3 -11.32 8.04 -9.60
CA LEU A 3 -9.85 8.25 -9.57
C LEU A 3 -9.26 8.26 -8.14
N ALA A 4 -10.02 8.72 -7.14
CA ALA A 4 -9.50 8.91 -5.79
C ALA A 4 -9.22 7.57 -5.06
N THR A 5 -9.90 6.48 -5.44
CA THR A 5 -9.70 5.16 -4.82
C THR A 5 -8.50 4.43 -5.43
N ILE A 6 -8.27 4.57 -6.74
CA ILE A 6 -7.06 4.06 -7.42
C ILE A 6 -5.82 4.84 -6.96
N ASP A 7 -5.96 6.14 -6.71
CA ASP A 7 -4.87 6.97 -6.19
C ASP A 7 -4.42 6.57 -4.78
N LEU A 8 -5.31 6.02 -3.94
CA LEU A 8 -4.97 5.71 -2.55
C LEU A 8 -3.99 4.54 -2.41
N GLY A 9 -4.21 3.44 -3.15
CA GLY A 9 -3.28 2.31 -3.15
C GLY A 9 -1.90 2.70 -3.68
N ASN A 10 -1.87 3.54 -4.72
CA ASN A 10 -0.64 4.07 -5.27
C ASN A 10 0.06 5.04 -4.29
N ALA A 11 -0.69 5.89 -3.60
CA ALA A 11 -0.15 6.79 -2.58
C ALA A 11 0.50 6.03 -1.41
N ILE A 12 -0.10 4.92 -0.97
CA ILE A 12 0.49 4.05 0.07
C ILE A 12 1.81 3.45 -0.41
N LEU A 13 1.87 2.96 -1.65
CA LEU A 13 3.10 2.41 -2.22
C LEU A 13 4.20 3.47 -2.38
N VAL A 14 3.85 4.67 -2.84
CA VAL A 14 4.78 5.79 -2.97
C VAL A 14 5.31 6.20 -1.59
N PHE A 15 4.44 6.31 -0.59
CA PHE A 15 4.84 6.64 0.78
C PHE A 15 5.75 5.57 1.38
N ALA A 16 5.38 4.29 1.27
CA ALA A 16 6.21 3.18 1.74
C ALA A 16 7.57 3.14 1.03
N GLY A 17 7.63 3.46 -0.27
CA GLY A 17 8.87 3.58 -1.03
C GLY A 17 9.75 4.75 -0.56
N LEU A 18 9.16 5.91 -0.27
CA LEU A 18 9.88 7.04 0.31
C LEU A 18 10.43 6.70 1.70
N SER A 19 9.62 6.05 2.54
CA SER A 19 10.06 5.61 3.87
C SER A 19 11.17 4.57 3.82
N PHE A 20 11.11 3.64 2.86
CA PHE A 20 12.19 2.68 2.58
C PHE A 20 13.50 3.37 2.19
N LEU A 21 13.43 4.49 1.47
CA LEU A 21 14.60 5.33 1.14
C LEU A 21 15.05 6.21 2.32
N GLY A 22 14.40 6.13 3.48
CA GLY A 22 14.71 6.93 4.66
C GLY A 22 14.09 8.33 4.66
N LEU A 23 13.27 8.67 3.66
CA LEU A 23 12.55 9.95 3.55
C LEU A 23 11.21 9.96 4.30
N GLY A 24 10.98 8.93 5.12
CA GLY A 24 9.81 8.79 5.99
C GLY A 24 9.92 9.58 7.30
N PRO A 25 8.92 9.45 8.19
CA PRO A 25 8.89 10.11 9.49
C PRO A 25 10.10 9.75 10.38
N ASP A 26 10.29 10.44 11.50
CA ASP A 26 11.46 10.27 12.39
C ASP A 26 11.70 8.78 12.77
N PRO A 27 12.97 8.30 12.86
CA PRO A 27 13.30 6.91 13.19
C PRO A 27 12.78 6.41 14.54
N THR A 28 12.32 7.30 15.43
CA THR A 28 11.64 6.90 16.67
C THR A 28 10.24 6.33 16.45
N THR A 29 9.63 6.57 15.28
CA THR A 29 8.31 6.03 14.94
C THR A 29 8.43 4.73 14.13
N PRO A 30 7.78 3.64 14.58
CA PRO A 30 7.75 2.39 13.81
C PRO A 30 6.93 2.58 12.54
N GLU A 31 7.61 2.50 11.40
CA GLU A 31 7.03 2.73 10.07
C GLU A 31 7.38 1.54 9.16
N TRP A 32 6.38 0.97 8.47
CA TRP A 32 6.54 -0.31 7.77
C TRP A 32 7.50 -0.26 6.58
N GLY A 33 7.55 0.86 5.84
CA GLY A 33 8.51 1.02 4.74
C GLY A 33 9.95 1.03 5.23
N ARG A 34 10.24 1.68 6.36
CA ARG A 34 11.55 1.65 7.01
C ARG A 34 11.86 0.27 7.60
N MET A 35 10.88 -0.41 8.18
CA MET A 35 11.09 -1.79 8.68
C MET A 35 11.53 -2.76 7.57
N VAL A 36 11.12 -2.51 6.31
CA VAL A 36 11.60 -3.28 5.15
C VAL A 36 13.07 -2.96 4.85
N SER A 37 13.51 -1.70 4.95
CA SER A 37 14.93 -1.35 4.78
C SER A 37 15.81 -1.86 5.93
N ASP A 38 15.27 -1.88 7.15
CA ASP A 38 15.99 -2.35 8.33
C ASP A 38 16.32 -3.84 8.23
N GLY A 39 15.48 -4.66 7.57
CA GLY A 39 15.80 -6.07 7.33
C GLY A 39 17.02 -6.30 6.42
N ILE A 40 17.45 -5.29 5.65
CA ILE A 40 18.71 -5.35 4.87
C ILE A 40 19.91 -5.18 5.81
N GLN A 41 19.79 -4.36 6.85
CA GLN A 41 20.83 -4.16 7.86
C GLN A 41 20.85 -5.29 8.90
N TYR A 42 19.68 -5.79 9.29
CA TYR A 42 19.50 -6.82 10.30
C TYR A 42 19.05 -8.14 9.65
N PHE A 43 19.95 -8.76 8.87
CA PHE A 43 19.65 -10.04 8.19
C PHE A 43 19.24 -11.16 9.16
N ASP A 44 19.76 -11.15 10.39
CA ASP A 44 19.37 -12.10 11.44
C ASP A 44 17.91 -11.94 11.88
N GLN A 45 17.30 -10.78 11.62
CA GLN A 45 15.91 -10.43 11.94
C GLN A 45 15.06 -10.26 10.68
N TRP A 46 15.28 -11.11 9.68
CA TRP A 46 14.56 -11.11 8.39
C TRP A 46 13.03 -11.05 8.51
N TRP A 47 12.47 -11.58 9.60
CA TRP A 47 11.03 -11.57 9.85
C TRP A 47 10.46 -10.16 9.97
N ILE A 48 11.24 -9.18 10.45
CA ILE A 48 10.79 -7.79 10.61
C ILE A 48 10.43 -7.19 9.25
N ALA A 49 11.33 -7.34 8.28
CA ALA A 49 11.07 -6.89 6.91
C ALA A 49 9.99 -7.72 6.21
N ALA A 50 9.96 -9.04 6.43
CA ALA A 50 8.96 -9.92 5.83
C ALA A 50 7.53 -9.57 6.29
N PHE A 51 7.31 -9.36 7.60
CA PHE A 51 6.01 -8.99 8.14
C PHE A 51 5.60 -7.58 7.72
N ALA A 52 6.53 -6.62 7.71
CA ALA A 52 6.25 -5.26 7.25
C ALA A 52 5.86 -5.24 5.76
N GLY A 53 6.60 -5.97 4.91
CA GLY A 53 6.29 -6.10 3.50
C GLY A 53 4.95 -6.78 3.23
N LEU A 54 4.63 -7.85 3.98
CA LEU A 54 3.32 -8.51 3.90
C LEU A 54 2.18 -7.59 4.35
N ALA A 55 2.37 -6.82 5.42
CA ALA A 55 1.35 -5.87 5.88
C ALA A 55 1.03 -4.81 4.82
N ILE A 56 2.07 -4.19 4.23
CA ILE A 56 1.91 -3.23 3.13
C ILE A 56 1.19 -3.90 1.96
N PHE A 57 1.61 -5.09 1.54
CA PHE A 57 1.01 -5.83 0.43
C PHE A 57 -0.48 -6.11 0.67
N THR A 58 -0.85 -6.64 1.84
CA THR A 58 -2.24 -6.94 2.17
C THR A 58 -3.11 -5.69 2.19
N VAL A 59 -2.61 -4.59 2.76
CA VAL A 59 -3.34 -3.31 2.80
C VAL A 59 -3.55 -2.77 1.39
N VAL A 60 -2.51 -2.76 0.56
CA VAL A 60 -2.60 -2.30 -0.83
C VAL A 60 -3.58 -3.17 -1.63
N MET A 61 -3.53 -4.50 -1.48
CA MET A 61 -4.49 -5.39 -2.12
C MET A 61 -5.93 -5.14 -1.65
N ALA A 62 -6.15 -4.96 -0.35
CA ALA A 62 -7.48 -4.67 0.18
C ALA A 62 -8.04 -3.36 -0.39
N PHE A 63 -7.23 -2.30 -0.43
CA PHE A 63 -7.63 -1.03 -1.03
C PHE A 63 -7.86 -1.12 -2.54
N ASN A 64 -7.03 -1.87 -3.27
CA ASN A 64 -7.24 -2.12 -4.69
C ASN A 64 -8.57 -2.85 -4.93
N PHE A 65 -8.87 -3.92 -4.19
CA PHE A 65 -10.12 -4.65 -4.34
C PHE A 65 -11.36 -3.83 -3.96
N ILE A 66 -11.27 -3.00 -2.90
CA ILE A 66 -12.34 -2.07 -2.55
C ILE A 66 -12.54 -1.03 -3.66
N GLY A 67 -11.45 -0.50 -4.22
CA GLY A 67 -11.49 0.44 -5.33
C GLY A 67 -12.13 -0.15 -6.59
N ASP A 68 -11.74 -1.37 -6.94
CA ASP A 68 -12.32 -2.10 -8.06
C ASP A 68 -13.80 -2.44 -7.80
N GLY A 69 -14.16 -2.88 -6.59
CA GLY A 69 -15.56 -3.16 -6.24
C GLY A 69 -16.45 -1.91 -6.26
N ILE A 70 -15.93 -0.76 -5.82
CA ILE A 70 -16.63 0.53 -5.94
C ILE A 70 -16.75 0.94 -7.41
N ARG A 71 -15.70 0.74 -8.21
CA ARG A 71 -15.71 1.03 -9.64
C ARG A 71 -16.75 0.19 -10.36
N ASP A 72 -16.80 -1.11 -10.08
CA ASP A 72 -17.78 -2.03 -10.68
C ASP A 72 -19.20 -1.68 -10.27
N ALA A 73 -19.43 -1.32 -9.00
CA ALA A 73 -20.74 -0.89 -8.51
C ALA A 73 -21.19 0.47 -9.10
N LEU A 74 -20.25 1.35 -9.44
CA LEU A 74 -20.50 2.67 -10.02
C LEU A 74 -20.46 2.67 -11.56
N ASP A 75 -19.99 1.61 -12.22
CA ASP A 75 -19.90 1.56 -13.68
C ASP A 75 -21.32 1.42 -14.28
N PRO A 76 -21.90 2.47 -14.90
CA PRO A 76 -23.29 2.48 -15.35
C PRO A 76 -23.50 1.71 -16.66
N ARG A 77 -22.48 0.98 -17.14
CA ARG A 77 -22.46 0.37 -18.48
C ARG A 77 -23.48 -0.75 -18.68
N LEU A 78 -24.12 -1.26 -17.62
CA LEU A 78 -25.26 -2.18 -17.76
C LEU A 78 -26.57 -1.49 -18.17
N ARG A 79 -26.66 -0.15 -18.12
CA ARG A 79 -27.93 0.60 -18.29
C ARG A 79 -28.15 1.20 -19.67
N LYS A 80 -27.24 1.02 -20.64
CA LYS A 80 -27.30 1.70 -21.95
C LYS A 80 -27.82 0.87 -23.13
N ASN A 81 -28.18 -0.40 -22.92
CA ASN A 81 -28.60 -1.32 -24.00
C ASN A 81 -30.01 -1.91 -23.83
N LEU A 82 -30.95 -1.18 -23.22
CA LEU A 82 -32.39 -1.42 -23.33
C LEU A 82 -33.05 -0.13 -23.82
#